data_AF-A0A927YAP0-F1
#
_entry.id   AF-A0A927YAP0-F1
#
_cell.length_a   1.000
_cell.length_b   1.000
_cell.length_c   1.000
_cell.angle_alpha   90.00
_cell.angle_beta   90.00
_cell.angle_gamma   90.00
#
_symmetry.space_group_name_H-M   'P 1'
#
loop_
_entity.id
_entity.type
_entity.pdbx_description
1 polymer ?
#
loop_
_entity_poly.entity_id
_entity_poly.type
_entity_poly.pdbx_seq_one_letter_code
_entity_poly.pdbx_strand_id
1 'polypeptide(L)'
;MKYRRWVLLSALLYLLFSFPSYSYASGNSGTYTYNVNRDAVPSAQAYRVSLVVDEEIMGCAGLSSPQDIFVDSKDITYILDSGNARVVILDKNFKCIKEIREFSYQGEILTLAKGAEGIFFRESNASLYIADTENNRIIVADLDGNVSHIYEKPVGELLDPTVAYKPQKIVVDNMGIMYVTSGNVNTGALMIDSNNEFKGFYGANSVSATWEVIVEYMWRSIMTKEQRAQSEYSFQPTEFNNIFWSEDRFIYAVSPISATIESPVVKLNAVGNNVLNETEFGDMKSNSWTVNSNAIFSDITADEDNVFTILDTTSGKLYQYDEECNLLTIFGGIGYQNGLFVMPVSVETNSTHDILVLDASKNTITVMEQTYYGEMIRKAVFLHNEGLYVEAVEPWEEVIRMNPNYYLAYKGMGKAYVAFGDYKTAMRYFELGMDKVGYSDAKGKLRNEIIKENFTLIVVCVVGALILIMGFDSIKKILKKIKTKERKSRK
;
A
#
# COMPACT_ATOMS: atom_id res chain seq x y z
N MET A 1 48.40 53.74 -14.83
CA MET A 1 48.50 52.29 -15.17
C MET A 1 48.45 51.32 -13.97
N LYS A 2 48.87 51.70 -12.74
CA LYS A 2 48.94 50.76 -11.60
C LYS A 2 47.59 50.24 -11.06
N TYR A 3 46.48 50.97 -11.21
CA TYR A 3 45.16 50.56 -10.70
C TYR A 3 44.34 49.73 -11.69
N ARG A 4 44.69 49.75 -12.98
CA ARG A 4 43.90 49.11 -14.04
C ARG A 4 43.94 47.58 -13.95
N ARG A 5 45.05 47.01 -13.46
CA ARG A 5 45.18 45.57 -13.19
C ARG A 5 44.33 45.11 -12.00
N TRP A 6 44.21 45.93 -10.96
CA TRP A 6 43.41 45.60 -9.76
C TRP A 6 41.91 45.70 -10.03
N VAL A 7 41.48 46.67 -10.84
CA VAL A 7 40.07 46.79 -11.27
C VAL A 7 39.66 45.63 -12.18
N LEU A 8 40.54 45.18 -13.07
CA LEU A 8 40.29 44.00 -13.90
C LEU A 8 40.26 42.71 -13.05
N LEU A 9 41.13 42.57 -12.05
CA LEU A 9 41.11 41.42 -11.14
C LEU A 9 39.84 41.39 -10.28
N SER A 10 39.37 42.55 -9.79
CA SER A 10 38.14 42.64 -8.99
C SER A 10 36.90 42.36 -9.83
N ALA A 11 36.87 42.81 -11.10
CA ALA A 11 35.79 42.50 -12.02
C ALA A 11 35.77 41.01 -12.41
N LEU A 12 36.93 40.38 -12.58
CA LEU A 12 37.03 38.94 -12.85
C LEU A 12 36.62 38.10 -11.63
N LEU A 13 36.98 38.53 -10.42
CA LEU A 13 36.51 37.88 -9.18
C LEU A 13 34.99 38.01 -9.02
N TYR A 14 34.41 39.18 -9.32
CA TYR A 14 32.96 39.37 -9.29
C TYR A 14 32.23 38.47 -10.30
N LEU A 15 32.82 38.23 -11.49
CA LEU A 15 32.29 37.31 -12.50
C LEU A 15 32.44 35.83 -12.11
N LEU A 16 33.48 35.46 -11.36
CA LEU A 16 33.68 34.10 -10.86
C LEU A 16 32.77 33.74 -9.66
N PHE A 17 32.26 34.75 -8.94
CA PHE A 17 31.32 34.58 -7.82
C PHE A 17 29.86 34.92 -8.15
N SER A 18 29.55 35.26 -9.41
CA SER A 18 28.17 35.57 -9.87
C SER A 18 27.55 34.45 -10.71
N PHE A 19 28.06 33.22 -10.62
CA PHE A 19 27.23 32.07 -10.95
C PHE A 19 26.07 32.06 -9.97
N PRO A 20 24.80 32.13 -10.42
CA PRO A 20 23.69 31.82 -9.55
C PRO A 20 23.92 30.38 -9.08
N SER A 21 24.33 30.22 -7.83
CA SER A 21 24.12 28.98 -7.11
C SER A 21 22.61 28.80 -7.09
N TYR A 22 22.07 28.00 -8.02
CA TYR A 22 20.74 27.45 -7.85
C TYR A 22 20.84 26.49 -6.66
N SER A 23 20.71 27.02 -5.45
CA SER A 23 20.26 26.21 -4.34
C SER A 23 18.82 25.84 -4.65
N TYR A 24 18.63 24.66 -5.23
CA TYR A 24 17.39 23.94 -5.05
C TYR A 24 17.27 23.70 -3.55
N ALA A 25 16.53 24.56 -2.86
CA ALA A 25 15.90 24.13 -1.64
C ALA A 25 15.01 22.96 -2.06
N SER A 26 15.41 21.73 -1.76
CA SER A 26 14.48 20.60 -1.85
C SER A 26 13.30 21.02 -0.97
N GLY A 27 12.16 21.32 -1.59
CA GLY A 27 10.94 21.60 -0.86
C GLY A 27 10.77 20.46 0.12
N ASN A 28 10.84 20.76 1.42
CA ASN A 28 10.78 19.74 2.44
C ASN A 28 9.33 19.26 2.50
N SER A 29 8.94 18.35 1.60
CA SER A 29 7.76 17.51 1.72
C SER A 29 8.04 16.58 2.89
N GLY A 30 7.87 17.09 4.11
CA GLY A 30 8.40 16.46 5.32
C GLY A 30 8.02 14.99 5.39
N THR A 31 9.01 14.10 5.20
CA THR A 31 8.84 12.66 5.36
C THR A 31 8.71 12.34 6.84
N TYR A 32 7.77 11.49 7.19
CA TYR A 32 7.59 11.03 8.56
C TYR A 32 7.10 9.58 8.60
N THR A 33 7.20 9.02 9.79
CA THR A 33 6.60 7.75 10.17
C THR A 33 5.87 7.94 11.50
N TYR A 34 5.26 6.89 12.02
CA TYR A 34 4.69 6.91 13.37
C TYR A 34 5.61 6.21 14.36
N ASN A 35 5.69 6.73 15.59
CA ASN A 35 6.24 5.97 16.70
C ASN A 35 5.20 4.98 17.25
N VAL A 36 5.56 4.18 18.24
CA VAL A 36 4.64 3.20 18.84
C VAL A 36 3.45 3.80 19.61
N ASN A 37 3.51 5.10 19.94
CA ASN A 37 2.40 5.84 20.52
C ASN A 37 1.49 6.46 19.44
N ARG A 38 1.78 6.20 18.16
CA ARG A 38 1.09 6.76 16.99
C ARG A 38 1.27 8.28 16.83
N ASP A 39 2.34 8.84 17.39
CA ASP A 39 2.73 10.22 17.09
C ASP A 39 3.55 10.26 15.80
N ALA A 40 3.27 11.24 14.95
CA ALA A 40 4.07 11.48 13.76
C ALA A 40 5.48 11.96 14.16
N VAL A 41 6.50 11.28 13.65
CA VAL A 41 7.92 11.58 13.90
C VAL A 41 8.63 11.78 12.57
N PRO A 42 9.38 12.88 12.41
CA PRO A 42 10.19 13.10 11.21
C PRO A 42 11.10 11.89 10.93
N SER A 43 11.18 11.51 9.66
CA SER A 43 12.02 10.41 9.17
C SER A 43 13.01 10.95 8.13
N ALA A 44 14.11 10.23 7.94
CA ALA A 44 14.91 10.39 6.73
C ALA A 44 14.02 10.15 5.49
N GLN A 45 14.32 10.85 4.39
CA GLN A 45 13.59 10.72 3.13
C GLN A 45 13.87 9.35 2.53
N ALA A 46 12.82 8.53 2.36
CA ALA A 46 12.94 7.24 1.66
C ALA A 46 12.98 7.46 0.14
N TYR A 47 12.23 8.45 -0.35
CA TYR A 47 12.18 8.86 -1.75
C TYR A 47 12.53 10.35 -1.88
N ARG A 48 13.10 10.72 -3.03
CA ARG A 48 13.36 12.12 -3.39
C ARG A 48 12.96 12.37 -4.83
N VAL A 49 12.54 13.60 -5.14
CA VAL A 49 12.22 13.97 -6.53
C VAL A 49 13.49 13.92 -7.37
N SER A 50 13.47 13.10 -8.41
CA SER A 50 14.54 13.01 -9.42
C SER A 50 14.20 13.84 -10.66
N LEU A 51 12.93 13.86 -11.07
CA LEU A 51 12.49 14.52 -12.29
C LEU A 51 11.04 15.01 -12.17
N VAL A 52 10.74 16.16 -12.77
CA VAL A 52 9.36 16.59 -13.06
C VAL A 52 9.22 16.62 -14.57
N VAL A 53 8.37 15.74 -15.09
CA VAL A 53 8.13 15.56 -16.52
C VAL A 53 7.00 16.49 -16.95
N ASP A 54 7.38 17.52 -17.70
CA ASP A 54 6.49 18.50 -18.33
C ASP A 54 6.61 18.45 -19.87
N GLU A 55 6.05 19.42 -20.58
CA GLU A 55 6.11 19.47 -22.06
C GLU A 55 7.54 19.52 -22.61
N GLU A 56 8.47 20.18 -21.92
CA GLU A 56 9.86 20.30 -22.35
C GLU A 56 10.58 18.96 -22.21
N ILE A 57 10.36 18.28 -21.08
CA ILE A 57 10.91 16.93 -20.87
C ILE A 57 10.27 15.93 -21.83
N MET A 58 8.95 15.96 -22.06
CA MET A 58 8.32 15.04 -23.01
C MET A 58 8.75 15.29 -24.45
N GLY A 59 9.01 16.55 -24.84
CA GLY A 59 9.31 16.91 -26.22
C GLY A 59 8.10 16.84 -27.15
N CYS A 60 6.88 16.92 -26.61
CA CYS A 60 5.61 17.00 -27.33
C CYS A 60 4.71 18.07 -26.71
N ALA A 61 3.51 18.28 -27.26
CA ALA A 61 2.56 19.22 -26.68
C ALA A 61 2.20 18.84 -25.24
N GLY A 62 2.12 19.82 -24.33
CA GLY A 62 1.81 19.60 -22.91
C GLY A 62 0.48 18.89 -22.65
N LEU A 63 0.39 18.24 -21.48
CA LEU A 63 -0.82 17.57 -21.02
C LEU A 63 -1.90 18.60 -20.62
N SER A 64 -3.15 18.16 -20.55
CA SER A 64 -4.28 18.94 -20.08
C SER A 64 -5.25 18.06 -19.31
N SER A 65 -5.32 18.24 -18.00
CA SER A 65 -6.19 17.44 -17.11
C SER A 65 -6.04 15.93 -17.33
N PRO A 66 -4.81 15.38 -17.38
CA PRO A 66 -4.60 13.94 -17.50
C PRO A 66 -5.28 13.23 -16.32
N GLN A 67 -5.81 12.02 -16.53
CA GLN A 67 -6.62 11.32 -15.50
C GLN A 67 -6.00 10.03 -15.01
N ASP A 68 -5.10 9.43 -15.78
CA ASP A 68 -4.53 8.12 -15.45
C ASP A 68 -3.19 7.91 -16.14
N ILE A 69 -2.33 7.13 -15.51
CA ILE A 69 -1.07 6.63 -16.08
C ILE A 69 -0.97 5.12 -15.89
N PHE A 70 -0.20 4.47 -16.76
CA PHE A 70 0.21 3.08 -16.62
C PHE A 70 1.68 2.96 -17.02
N VAL A 71 2.46 2.17 -16.30
CA VAL A 71 3.86 1.87 -16.62
C VAL A 71 4.00 0.38 -16.89
N ASP A 72 4.55 0.02 -18.05
CA ASP A 72 4.80 -1.39 -18.37
C ASP A 72 6.17 -1.89 -17.85
N SER A 73 6.40 -3.20 -17.92
CA SER A 73 7.63 -3.87 -17.48
C SER A 73 8.91 -3.40 -18.19
N LYS A 74 8.80 -2.55 -19.22
CA LYS A 74 9.93 -1.94 -19.96
C LYS A 74 10.07 -0.45 -19.64
N ASP A 75 9.39 0.03 -18.61
CA ASP A 75 9.29 1.42 -18.18
C ASP A 75 8.72 2.35 -19.26
N ILE A 76 7.90 1.83 -20.18
CA ILE A 76 7.14 2.68 -21.11
C ILE A 76 5.92 3.20 -20.36
N THR A 77 5.74 4.53 -20.38
CA THR A 77 4.64 5.20 -19.68
C THR A 77 3.52 5.53 -20.66
N TYR A 78 2.31 5.10 -20.36
CA TYR A 78 1.08 5.41 -21.10
C TYR A 78 0.25 6.38 -20.29
N ILE A 79 -0.10 7.53 -20.88
CA ILE A 79 -0.79 8.61 -20.18
C ILE A 79 -2.14 8.85 -20.86
N LEU A 80 -3.23 8.80 -20.08
CA LEU A 80 -4.54 9.23 -20.53
C LEU A 80 -4.68 10.74 -20.35
N ASP A 81 -4.36 11.47 -21.41
CA ASP A 81 -4.43 12.94 -21.47
C ASP A 81 -5.85 13.40 -21.82
N SER A 82 -6.76 13.20 -20.85
CA SER A 82 -8.21 13.28 -21.01
C SER A 82 -8.70 14.63 -21.54
N GLY A 83 -8.16 15.76 -21.06
CA GLY A 83 -8.57 17.10 -21.53
C GLY A 83 -8.17 17.40 -22.98
N ASN A 84 -7.17 16.68 -23.50
CA ASN A 84 -6.75 16.69 -24.91
C ASN A 84 -7.33 15.53 -25.73
N ALA A 85 -8.14 14.64 -25.12
CA ALA A 85 -8.76 13.48 -25.73
C ALA A 85 -7.75 12.59 -26.51
N ARG A 86 -6.61 12.28 -25.87
CA ARG A 86 -5.55 11.46 -26.48
C ARG A 86 -4.88 10.56 -25.46
N VAL A 87 -4.15 9.57 -25.97
CA VAL A 87 -3.16 8.82 -25.21
C VAL A 87 -1.77 9.28 -25.62
N VAL A 88 -0.90 9.57 -24.65
CA VAL A 88 0.51 9.90 -24.87
C VAL A 88 1.35 8.72 -24.38
N ILE A 89 2.30 8.27 -25.20
CA ILE A 89 3.21 7.17 -24.86
C ILE A 89 4.62 7.74 -24.77
N LEU A 90 5.26 7.55 -23.62
CA LEU A 90 6.63 7.98 -23.35
C LEU A 90 7.57 6.78 -23.25
N ASP A 91 8.81 6.92 -23.72
CA ASP A 91 9.86 5.96 -23.44
C ASP A 91 10.31 6.01 -21.97
N LYS A 92 11.22 5.11 -21.59
CA LYS A 92 11.83 5.06 -20.25
C LYS A 92 12.58 6.32 -19.80
N ASN A 93 12.88 7.24 -20.72
CA ASN A 93 13.48 8.54 -20.41
C ASN A 93 12.45 9.67 -20.44
N PHE A 94 11.17 9.31 -20.42
CA PHE A 94 10.02 10.19 -20.48
C PHE A 94 9.92 11.02 -21.76
N LYS A 95 10.53 10.57 -22.87
CA LYS A 95 10.41 11.22 -24.17
C LYS A 95 9.21 10.67 -24.91
N CYS A 96 8.38 11.56 -25.45
CA CYS A 96 7.20 11.18 -26.22
C CYS A 96 7.61 10.43 -27.48
N ILE A 97 7.16 9.18 -27.57
CA ILE A 97 7.37 8.32 -28.74
C ILE A 97 6.10 8.22 -29.60
N LYS A 98 4.92 8.44 -29.02
CA LYS A 98 3.65 8.35 -29.76
C LYS A 98 2.52 9.14 -29.10
N GLU A 99 1.61 9.64 -29.93
CA GLU A 99 0.30 10.12 -29.51
C GLU A 99 -0.79 9.39 -30.30
N ILE A 100 -1.84 8.94 -29.61
CA ILE A 100 -3.02 8.33 -30.24
C ILE A 100 -4.21 9.26 -29.99
N ARG A 101 -4.75 9.84 -31.06
CA ARG A 101 -5.91 10.77 -31.02
C ARG A 101 -7.15 10.21 -31.69
N GLU A 102 -6.93 9.40 -32.71
CA GLU A 102 -7.95 8.80 -33.55
C GLU A 102 -7.86 7.28 -33.42
N PHE A 103 -9.02 6.65 -33.35
CA PHE A 103 -9.15 5.22 -33.16
C PHE A 103 -9.96 4.64 -34.31
N SER A 104 -9.38 3.77 -35.13
CA SER A 104 -10.06 3.20 -36.28
C SER A 104 -10.82 1.94 -35.90
N TYR A 105 -12.13 1.92 -36.14
CA TYR A 105 -12.97 0.76 -35.89
C TYR A 105 -13.91 0.50 -37.06
N GLN A 106 -13.75 -0.64 -37.74
CA GLN A 106 -14.63 -1.06 -38.84
C GLN A 106 -14.80 0.00 -39.97
N GLY A 107 -13.77 0.81 -40.23
CA GLY A 107 -13.79 1.87 -41.24
C GLY A 107 -14.24 3.24 -40.73
N GLU A 108 -14.72 3.33 -39.49
CA GLU A 108 -15.07 4.59 -38.83
C GLU A 108 -13.89 5.10 -37.98
N ILE A 109 -13.79 6.43 -37.85
CA ILE A 109 -12.84 7.08 -36.95
C ILE A 109 -13.57 7.49 -35.67
N LEU A 110 -13.07 7.01 -34.55
CA LEU A 110 -13.53 7.33 -33.21
C LEU A 110 -12.54 8.27 -32.53
N THR A 111 -13.04 9.10 -31.64
CA THR A 111 -12.24 9.92 -30.72
C THR A 111 -12.64 9.62 -29.29
N LEU A 112 -11.73 9.84 -28.34
CA LEU A 112 -12.06 9.82 -26.92
C LEU A 112 -12.92 11.02 -26.55
N ALA A 113 -13.78 10.86 -25.56
CA ALA A 113 -14.40 11.99 -24.88
C ALA A 113 -13.39 12.65 -23.94
N LYS A 114 -13.56 13.96 -23.75
CA LYS A 114 -12.94 14.63 -22.61
C LYS A 114 -13.65 14.17 -21.35
N GLY A 115 -12.90 13.69 -20.37
CA GLY A 115 -13.45 13.01 -19.19
C GLY A 115 -13.36 11.48 -19.25
N ALA A 116 -12.55 10.90 -20.13
CA ALA A 116 -12.09 9.52 -19.98
C ALA A 116 -11.23 9.39 -18.70
N GLU A 117 -11.44 8.33 -17.91
CA GLU A 117 -10.90 8.22 -16.54
C GLU A 117 -9.90 7.05 -16.31
N GLY A 118 -9.80 6.09 -17.23
CA GLY A 118 -9.01 4.87 -17.00
C GLY A 118 -8.20 4.40 -18.20
N ILE A 119 -6.97 3.96 -17.96
CA ILE A 119 -6.09 3.35 -18.95
C ILE A 119 -5.42 2.09 -18.39
N PHE A 120 -5.31 1.05 -19.20
CA PHE A 120 -4.60 -0.17 -18.83
C PHE A 120 -3.92 -0.76 -20.06
N PHE A 121 -2.64 -1.09 -19.95
CA PHE A 121 -1.90 -1.73 -21.04
C PHE A 121 -1.64 -3.19 -20.72
N ARG A 122 -2.14 -4.07 -21.58
CA ARG A 122 -1.93 -5.51 -21.46
C ARG A 122 -0.73 -5.93 -22.31
N GLU A 123 0.38 -6.19 -21.64
CA GLU A 123 1.64 -6.55 -22.32
C GLU A 123 1.56 -7.84 -23.13
N SER A 124 0.83 -8.85 -22.63
CA SER A 124 0.79 -10.19 -23.24
C SER A 124 0.33 -10.20 -24.71
N ASN A 125 -0.44 -9.19 -25.11
CA ASN A 125 -0.97 -9.02 -26.46
C ASN A 125 -0.82 -7.58 -26.98
N ALA A 126 0.00 -6.76 -26.32
CA ALA A 126 0.23 -5.35 -26.64
C ALA A 126 -1.07 -4.54 -26.88
N SER A 127 -2.08 -4.75 -26.05
CA SER A 127 -3.40 -4.13 -26.19
C SER A 127 -3.65 -3.07 -25.13
N LEU A 128 -4.12 -1.91 -25.58
CA LEU A 128 -4.49 -0.78 -24.74
C LEU A 128 -6.00 -0.80 -24.49
N TYR A 129 -6.38 -0.74 -23.21
CA TYR A 129 -7.76 -0.62 -22.74
C TYR A 129 -7.97 0.79 -22.22
N ILE A 130 -9.05 1.46 -22.66
CA ILE A 130 -9.34 2.84 -22.30
C ILE A 130 -10.80 2.94 -21.84
N ALA A 131 -11.05 3.41 -20.62
CA ALA A 131 -12.37 3.83 -20.15
C ALA A 131 -12.69 5.18 -20.78
N ASP A 132 -13.42 5.15 -21.89
CA ASP A 132 -13.98 6.33 -22.53
C ASP A 132 -15.30 6.71 -21.82
N THR A 133 -15.15 7.10 -20.54
CA THR A 133 -16.21 7.18 -19.52
C THR A 133 -17.43 7.97 -19.99
N GLU A 134 -17.23 9.16 -20.55
CA GLU A 134 -18.31 10.03 -21.00
C GLU A 134 -18.98 9.55 -22.29
N ASN A 135 -18.35 8.65 -23.04
CA ASN A 135 -18.97 7.90 -24.13
C ASN A 135 -19.55 6.55 -23.67
N ASN A 136 -19.54 6.24 -22.37
CA ASN A 136 -20.12 5.04 -21.76
C ASN A 136 -19.60 3.72 -22.36
N ARG A 137 -18.30 3.67 -22.69
CA ARG A 137 -17.68 2.51 -23.35
C ARG A 137 -16.23 2.29 -22.91
N ILE A 138 -15.73 1.09 -23.15
CA ILE A 138 -14.30 0.77 -23.09
C ILE A 138 -13.81 0.47 -24.50
N ILE A 139 -12.72 1.10 -24.92
CA ILE A 139 -12.06 0.84 -26.20
C ILE A 139 -10.87 -0.08 -25.96
N VAL A 140 -10.73 -1.12 -26.79
CA VAL A 140 -9.53 -1.98 -26.83
C VAL A 140 -8.84 -1.82 -28.18
N ALA A 141 -7.67 -1.20 -28.17
CA ALA A 141 -6.92 -0.89 -29.38
C ALA A 141 -5.46 -1.37 -29.29
N ASP A 142 -4.82 -1.53 -30.44
CA ASP A 142 -3.36 -1.60 -30.48
C ASP A 142 -2.74 -0.21 -30.31
N LEU A 143 -1.40 -0.16 -30.27
CA LEU A 143 -0.68 1.10 -30.13
C LEU A 143 -0.77 2.01 -31.37
N ASP A 144 -1.23 1.52 -32.52
CA ASP A 144 -1.51 2.32 -33.73
C ASP A 144 -2.92 2.92 -33.73
N GLY A 145 -3.73 2.64 -32.71
CA GLY A 145 -5.12 3.09 -32.63
C GLY A 145 -6.10 2.22 -33.41
N ASN A 146 -5.70 1.04 -33.88
CA ASN A 146 -6.63 0.10 -34.50
C ASN A 146 -7.43 -0.59 -33.40
N VAL A 147 -8.74 -0.35 -33.38
CA VAL A 147 -9.65 -0.89 -32.38
C VAL A 147 -10.00 -2.33 -32.74
N SER A 148 -9.76 -3.24 -31.80
CA SER A 148 -10.19 -4.62 -31.90
C SER A 148 -11.61 -4.81 -31.35
N HIS A 149 -11.94 -4.15 -30.25
CA HIS A 149 -13.21 -4.32 -29.54
C HIS A 149 -13.67 -3.02 -28.89
N ILE A 150 -14.99 -2.87 -28.77
CA ILE A 150 -15.65 -1.84 -27.97
C ILE A 150 -16.60 -2.55 -27.00
N TYR A 151 -16.43 -2.31 -25.71
CA TYR A 151 -17.32 -2.81 -24.66
C TYR A 151 -18.24 -1.69 -24.21
N GLU A 152 -19.49 -1.74 -24.64
CA GLU A 152 -20.56 -0.91 -24.10
C GLU A 152 -21.09 -1.52 -22.79
N LYS A 153 -22.29 -1.12 -22.33
CA LYS A 153 -22.92 -1.72 -21.15
C LYS A 153 -22.96 -3.26 -21.31
N PRO A 154 -22.40 -4.03 -20.36
CA PRO A 154 -22.33 -5.47 -20.49
C PRO A 154 -23.71 -6.10 -20.40
N VAL A 155 -23.89 -7.24 -21.07
CA VAL A 155 -25.15 -7.96 -21.10
C VAL A 155 -25.20 -8.94 -19.93
N GLY A 156 -26.24 -8.85 -19.10
CA GLY A 156 -26.47 -9.82 -18.02
C GLY A 156 -27.77 -9.56 -17.25
N GLU A 157 -28.48 -10.64 -16.88
CA GLU A 157 -29.76 -10.55 -16.16
C GLU A 157 -29.62 -9.93 -14.76
N LEU A 158 -28.43 -10.03 -14.16
CA LEU A 158 -28.14 -9.52 -12.82
C LEU A 158 -27.76 -8.03 -12.81
N LEU A 159 -27.55 -7.41 -13.97
CA LEU A 159 -27.25 -5.99 -14.07
C LEU A 159 -28.55 -5.20 -14.23
N ASP A 160 -28.80 -4.26 -13.32
CA ASP A 160 -29.98 -3.42 -13.41
C ASP A 160 -29.99 -2.65 -14.75
N PRO A 161 -31.02 -2.82 -15.60
CA PRO A 161 -31.08 -2.18 -16.90
C PRO A 161 -31.14 -0.65 -16.79
N THR A 162 -31.56 -0.10 -15.65
CA THR A 162 -31.70 1.34 -15.40
C THR A 162 -30.42 2.05 -14.97
N VAL A 163 -29.43 1.31 -14.44
CA VAL A 163 -28.14 1.89 -14.03
C VAL A 163 -27.35 2.30 -15.26
N ALA A 164 -26.93 3.57 -15.31
CA ALA A 164 -26.06 4.06 -16.37
C ALA A 164 -24.67 3.40 -16.26
N TYR A 165 -24.17 2.88 -17.38
CA TYR A 165 -22.82 2.33 -17.44
C TYR A 165 -21.83 3.47 -17.67
N LYS A 166 -20.95 3.72 -16.71
CA LYS A 166 -19.94 4.77 -16.76
C LYS A 166 -18.59 4.18 -16.32
N PRO A 167 -17.88 3.46 -17.20
CA PRO A 167 -16.63 2.79 -16.82
C PRO A 167 -15.57 3.83 -16.43
N GLN A 168 -14.87 3.63 -15.32
CA GLN A 168 -13.90 4.58 -14.76
C GLN A 168 -12.49 4.00 -14.72
N LYS A 169 -12.30 2.81 -14.12
CA LYS A 169 -11.01 2.11 -14.06
C LYS A 169 -11.15 0.69 -14.58
N ILE A 170 -10.11 0.18 -15.22
CA ILE A 170 -10.08 -1.15 -15.83
C ILE A 170 -8.79 -1.84 -15.48
N VAL A 171 -8.88 -3.11 -15.11
CA VAL A 171 -7.76 -4.04 -15.20
C VAL A 171 -8.21 -5.34 -15.86
N VAL A 172 -7.28 -6.07 -16.46
CA VAL A 172 -7.59 -7.32 -17.16
C VAL A 172 -6.65 -8.41 -16.68
N ASP A 173 -7.23 -9.53 -16.24
CA ASP A 173 -6.44 -10.68 -15.79
C ASP A 173 -5.81 -11.46 -16.97
N ASN A 174 -5.03 -12.48 -16.62
CA ASN A 174 -4.40 -13.37 -17.58
C ASN A 174 -5.41 -14.21 -18.39
N MET A 175 -6.62 -14.45 -17.89
CA MET A 175 -7.70 -15.17 -18.57
C MET A 175 -8.50 -14.27 -19.52
N GLY A 176 -8.29 -12.95 -19.48
CA GLY A 176 -9.06 -11.98 -20.26
C GLY A 176 -10.39 -11.57 -19.62
N ILE A 177 -10.58 -11.85 -18.33
CA ILE A 177 -11.65 -11.25 -17.56
C ILE A 177 -11.24 -9.81 -17.22
N MET A 178 -12.13 -8.90 -17.58
CA MET A 178 -12.01 -7.49 -17.30
C MET A 178 -12.72 -7.16 -15.99
N TYR A 179 -12.04 -6.44 -15.13
CA TYR A 179 -12.58 -5.89 -13.89
C TYR A 179 -12.73 -4.38 -14.08
N VAL A 180 -13.95 -3.88 -13.92
CA VAL A 180 -14.28 -2.49 -14.24
C VAL A 180 -14.94 -1.82 -13.05
N THR A 181 -14.34 -0.74 -12.55
CA THR A 181 -15.11 0.19 -11.70
C THR A 181 -15.98 1.04 -12.60
N SER A 182 -17.24 1.25 -12.21
CA SER A 182 -18.19 2.05 -12.99
C SER A 182 -18.94 2.97 -12.06
N GLY A 183 -19.08 4.23 -12.45
CA GLY A 183 -19.88 5.17 -11.68
C GLY A 183 -21.33 4.68 -11.58
N ASN A 184 -21.94 4.87 -10.41
CA ASN A 184 -23.25 4.36 -10.00
C ASN A 184 -23.30 2.83 -9.78
N VAL A 185 -22.16 2.15 -9.69
CA VAL A 185 -22.05 0.73 -9.31
C VAL A 185 -21.35 0.61 -7.95
N ASN A 186 -22.18 0.48 -6.93
CA ASN A 186 -21.81 0.44 -5.52
C ASN A 186 -21.35 -0.94 -5.01
N THR A 187 -21.50 -2.00 -5.80
CA THR A 187 -21.32 -3.41 -5.37
C THR A 187 -19.91 -3.96 -5.65
N GLY A 188 -18.89 -3.10 -5.76
CA GLY A 188 -17.53 -3.48 -6.18
C GLY A 188 -17.34 -3.39 -7.69
N ALA A 189 -16.36 -4.11 -8.25
CA ALA A 189 -16.04 -4.06 -9.68
C ALA A 189 -16.95 -4.99 -10.50
N LEU A 190 -17.30 -4.58 -11.73
CA LEU A 190 -17.97 -5.44 -12.71
C LEU A 190 -16.95 -6.45 -13.28
N MET A 191 -17.29 -7.74 -13.30
CA MET A 191 -16.55 -8.75 -14.05
C MET A 191 -17.18 -8.91 -15.43
N ILE A 192 -16.41 -8.67 -16.48
CA ILE A 192 -16.84 -8.73 -17.87
C ILE A 192 -15.90 -9.67 -18.63
N ASP A 193 -16.45 -10.63 -19.38
CA ASP A 193 -15.64 -11.50 -20.22
C ASP A 193 -15.37 -10.89 -21.61
N SER A 194 -14.59 -11.60 -22.43
CA SER A 194 -14.28 -11.17 -23.80
C SER A 194 -15.48 -11.05 -24.75
N ASN A 195 -16.65 -11.60 -24.38
CA ASN A 195 -17.88 -11.52 -25.16
C ASN A 195 -18.80 -10.37 -24.70
N ASN A 196 -18.33 -9.49 -23.80
CA ASN A 196 -19.11 -8.44 -23.16
C ASN A 196 -20.26 -8.98 -22.27
N GLU A 197 -20.11 -10.20 -21.73
CA GLU A 197 -21.06 -10.76 -20.78
C GLU A 197 -20.67 -10.42 -19.34
N PHE A 198 -21.64 -9.93 -18.57
CA PHE A 198 -21.48 -9.69 -17.14
C PHE A 198 -21.45 -11.01 -16.37
N LYS A 199 -20.36 -11.27 -15.64
CA LYS A 199 -20.18 -12.51 -14.85
C LYS A 199 -20.52 -12.36 -13.38
N GLY A 200 -20.61 -11.14 -12.88
CA GLY A 200 -20.90 -10.84 -11.49
C GLY A 200 -20.10 -9.65 -10.98
N PHE A 201 -20.30 -9.35 -9.71
CA PHE A 201 -19.52 -8.34 -9.00
C PHE A 201 -18.32 -8.99 -8.32
N TYR A 202 -17.21 -8.27 -8.28
CA TYR A 202 -15.96 -8.69 -7.69
C TYR A 202 -15.53 -7.76 -6.56
N GLY A 203 -15.08 -8.36 -5.46
CA GLY A 203 -14.56 -7.62 -4.31
C GLY A 203 -15.61 -6.83 -3.53
N ALA A 204 -16.90 -7.20 -3.60
CA ALA A 204 -17.93 -6.51 -2.85
C ALA A 204 -17.55 -6.46 -1.35
N ASN A 205 -17.41 -5.25 -0.80
CA ASN A 205 -17.06 -5.06 0.61
C ASN A 205 -18.04 -5.83 1.50
N SER A 206 -17.51 -6.67 2.41
CA SER A 206 -18.31 -7.26 3.48
C SER A 206 -18.83 -6.15 4.38
N VAL A 207 -20.14 -5.92 4.39
CA VAL A 207 -20.76 -5.03 5.36
C VAL A 207 -20.57 -5.66 6.74
N SER A 208 -19.80 -5.01 7.61
CA SER A 208 -19.73 -5.41 9.01
C SER A 208 -21.13 -5.28 9.63
N ALA A 209 -21.60 -6.32 10.31
CA ALA A 209 -22.87 -6.28 11.04
C ALA A 209 -22.71 -5.43 12.31
N THR A 210 -22.59 -4.11 12.16
CA THR A 210 -22.55 -3.20 13.31
C THR A 210 -23.90 -3.23 14.05
N TRP A 211 -23.89 -2.86 15.33
CA TRP A 211 -25.11 -2.81 16.14
C TRP A 211 -26.16 -1.88 15.51
N GLU A 212 -25.71 -0.83 14.83
CA GLU A 212 -26.53 0.10 14.04
C GLU A 212 -27.19 -0.60 12.85
N VAL A 213 -26.49 -1.47 12.11
CA VAL A 213 -27.05 -2.26 10.99
C VAL A 213 -28.15 -3.21 11.47
N ILE A 214 -27.91 -3.87 12.61
CA ILE A 214 -28.87 -4.82 13.19
C ILE A 214 -30.11 -4.09 13.71
N VAL A 215 -29.93 -2.97 14.40
CA VAL A 215 -31.03 -2.12 14.89
C VAL A 215 -31.83 -1.54 13.73
N GLU A 216 -31.16 -1.08 12.66
CA GLU A 216 -31.81 -0.61 11.45
C GLU A 216 -32.61 -1.72 10.75
N TYR A 217 -32.07 -2.94 10.68
CA TYR A 217 -32.80 -4.09 10.13
C TYR A 217 -34.06 -4.42 10.93
N MET A 218 -34.01 -4.28 12.27
CA MET A 218 -35.18 -4.38 13.14
C MET A 218 -36.18 -3.25 12.86
N TRP A 219 -35.73 -2.00 12.71
CA TRP A 219 -36.62 -0.87 12.38
C TRP A 219 -37.26 -1.02 11.00
N ARG A 220 -36.53 -1.53 10.00
CA ARG A 220 -37.06 -1.83 8.67
C ARG A 220 -38.24 -2.78 8.73
N SER A 221 -38.26 -3.74 9.66
CA SER A 221 -39.38 -4.67 9.80
C SER A 221 -40.71 -3.99 10.12
N ILE A 222 -40.68 -2.78 10.70
CA ILE A 222 -41.87 -2.01 11.10
C ILE A 222 -42.07 -0.69 10.34
N MET A 223 -41.12 -0.28 9.48
CA MET A 223 -41.24 0.89 8.59
C MET A 223 -42.22 0.66 7.43
N THR A 224 -42.91 1.72 7.01
CA THR A 224 -43.72 1.73 5.77
C THR A 224 -42.84 1.67 4.54
N LYS A 225 -43.41 1.37 3.36
CA LYS A 225 -42.66 1.33 2.09
C LYS A 225 -41.99 2.67 1.78
N GLU A 226 -42.66 3.78 2.09
CA GLU A 226 -42.15 5.14 1.91
C GLU A 226 -41.03 5.49 2.92
N GLN A 227 -41.13 5.01 4.17
CA GLN A 227 -40.07 5.17 5.17
C GLN A 227 -38.84 4.32 4.86
N ARG A 228 -39.04 3.11 4.32
CA ARG A 228 -37.94 2.24 3.84
C ARG A 228 -37.19 2.86 2.66
N ALA A 229 -37.91 3.47 1.72
CA ALA A 229 -37.31 4.17 0.59
C ALA A 229 -36.46 5.39 1.04
N GLN A 230 -36.81 6.03 2.16
CA GLN A 230 -35.97 7.06 2.78
C GLN A 230 -34.75 6.48 3.53
N SER A 231 -34.87 5.28 4.14
CA SER A 231 -33.73 4.56 4.77
C SER A 231 -32.76 3.90 3.77
N GLU A 232 -33.22 3.61 2.55
CA GLU A 232 -32.40 3.09 1.44
C GLU A 232 -31.32 4.09 0.99
N TYR A 233 -31.50 5.38 1.27
CA TYR A 233 -30.49 6.41 0.98
C TYR A 233 -29.28 6.38 1.94
N SER A 234 -29.40 5.75 3.11
CA SER A 234 -28.31 5.70 4.10
C SER A 234 -27.43 4.45 4.00
N PHE A 235 -27.78 3.50 3.15
CA PHE A 235 -27.05 2.25 2.95
C PHE A 235 -26.64 2.11 1.48
N GLN A 236 -25.59 2.83 1.11
CA GLN A 236 -24.93 2.63 -0.18
C GLN A 236 -23.69 1.77 0.08
N PRO A 237 -23.63 0.53 -0.46
CA PRO A 237 -22.36 -0.12 -0.73
C PRO A 237 -21.44 0.88 -1.45
N THR A 238 -20.13 0.85 -1.22
CA THR A 238 -19.24 1.90 -1.75
C THR A 238 -18.48 1.40 -2.96
N GLU A 239 -18.48 2.19 -4.02
CA GLU A 239 -17.67 1.98 -5.22
C GLU A 239 -16.18 1.94 -4.84
N PHE A 240 -15.41 1.09 -5.50
CA PHE A 240 -13.96 1.25 -5.48
C PHE A 240 -13.63 2.56 -6.21
N ASN A 241 -12.81 3.41 -5.59
CA ASN A 241 -12.24 4.57 -6.26
C ASN A 241 -11.27 4.13 -7.37
N ASN A 242 -10.49 3.08 -7.10
CA ASN A 242 -9.54 2.54 -8.07
C ASN A 242 -9.20 1.07 -7.80
N ILE A 243 -8.70 0.39 -8.83
CA ILE A 243 -8.26 -1.01 -8.83
C ILE A 243 -6.94 -1.13 -9.59
N PHE A 244 -6.04 -1.98 -9.10
CA PHE A 244 -4.71 -2.21 -9.64
C PHE A 244 -4.44 -3.71 -9.78
N TRP A 245 -3.90 -4.12 -10.93
CA TRP A 245 -3.53 -5.51 -11.19
C TRP A 245 -2.05 -5.71 -10.88
N SER A 246 -1.78 -6.50 -9.83
CA SER A 246 -0.43 -6.79 -9.36
C SER A 246 0.18 -8.01 -10.06
N GLU A 247 1.51 -8.06 -10.13
CA GLU A 247 2.26 -9.16 -10.77
C GLU A 247 2.00 -10.53 -10.11
N ASP A 248 1.71 -10.53 -8.81
CA ASP A 248 1.34 -11.72 -8.05
C ASP A 248 -0.08 -12.25 -8.36
N ARG A 249 -0.80 -11.58 -9.29
CA ARG A 249 -2.13 -11.90 -9.81
C ARG A 249 -3.26 -11.63 -8.81
N PHE A 250 -3.04 -10.69 -7.91
CA PHE A 250 -4.08 -10.14 -7.06
C PHE A 250 -4.53 -8.78 -7.59
N ILE A 251 -5.75 -8.39 -7.24
CA ILE A 251 -6.25 -7.04 -7.49
C ILE A 251 -6.18 -6.25 -6.19
N TYR A 252 -5.37 -5.21 -6.18
CA TYR A 252 -5.43 -4.20 -5.12
C TYR A 252 -6.59 -3.24 -5.43
N ALA A 253 -7.32 -2.81 -4.41
CA ALA A 253 -8.38 -1.83 -4.58
C ALA A 253 -8.41 -0.84 -3.42
N VAL A 254 -8.76 0.40 -3.75
CA VAL A 254 -8.99 1.47 -2.77
C VAL A 254 -10.45 1.92 -2.83
N SER A 255 -11.04 2.12 -1.65
CA SER A 255 -12.42 2.59 -1.47
C SER A 255 -12.44 3.93 -0.72
N PRO A 256 -13.55 4.68 -0.78
CA PRO A 256 -13.80 5.77 0.15
C PRO A 256 -13.63 5.30 1.61
N ILE A 257 -13.14 6.16 2.49
CA ILE A 257 -13.07 5.83 3.92
C ILE A 257 -14.45 6.09 4.54
N SER A 258 -15.12 5.06 5.02
CA SER A 258 -16.42 5.18 5.70
C SER A 258 -16.52 4.22 6.89
N ALA A 259 -17.45 4.50 7.81
CA ALA A 259 -17.71 3.63 8.96
C ALA A 259 -18.35 2.28 8.60
N THR A 260 -18.79 2.10 7.35
CA THR A 260 -19.49 0.89 6.89
C THR A 260 -18.58 -0.08 6.12
N ILE A 261 -17.33 0.32 5.86
CA ILE A 261 -16.33 -0.49 5.16
C ILE A 261 -15.35 -1.03 6.18
N GLU A 262 -15.08 -2.33 6.10
CA GLU A 262 -14.14 -3.04 6.97
C GLU A 262 -12.70 -2.58 6.78
N SER A 263 -12.26 -2.39 5.53
CA SER A 263 -10.95 -1.83 5.19
C SER A 263 -11.03 -0.98 3.91
N PRO A 264 -10.51 0.26 3.89
CA PRO A 264 -10.50 1.10 2.70
C PRO A 264 -9.47 0.65 1.64
N VAL A 265 -8.62 -0.33 1.99
CA VAL A 265 -7.61 -0.92 1.10
C VAL A 265 -7.73 -2.43 1.21
N VAL A 266 -7.86 -3.10 0.06
CA VAL A 266 -7.99 -4.55 -0.02
C VAL A 266 -7.05 -5.12 -1.08
N LYS A 267 -6.57 -6.35 -0.84
CA LYS A 267 -5.87 -7.18 -1.83
C LYS A 267 -6.75 -8.38 -2.10
N LEU A 268 -7.34 -8.45 -3.28
CA LEU A 268 -8.38 -9.40 -3.63
C LEU A 268 -7.77 -10.58 -4.39
N ASN A 269 -8.05 -11.79 -3.91
CA ASN A 269 -7.69 -13.02 -4.61
C ASN A 269 -8.64 -13.31 -5.79
N ALA A 270 -8.40 -14.37 -6.56
CA ALA A 270 -9.20 -14.69 -7.75
C ALA A 270 -10.73 -14.83 -7.51
N VAL A 271 -11.19 -15.08 -6.28
CA VAL A 271 -12.62 -15.17 -5.93
C VAL A 271 -13.17 -13.89 -5.30
N GLY A 272 -12.36 -12.85 -5.14
CA GLY A 272 -12.77 -11.54 -4.62
C GLY A 272 -12.69 -11.41 -3.10
N ASN A 273 -11.95 -12.29 -2.42
CA ASN A 273 -11.75 -12.17 -0.97
C ASN A 273 -10.51 -11.34 -0.66
N ASN A 274 -10.63 -10.43 0.30
CA ASN A 274 -9.49 -9.69 0.83
C ASN A 274 -8.52 -10.63 1.57
N VAL A 275 -7.22 -10.50 1.27
CA VAL A 275 -6.14 -11.25 1.93
C VAL A 275 -5.19 -10.37 2.74
N LEU A 276 -5.39 -9.05 2.76
CA LEU A 276 -4.64 -8.17 3.66
C LEU A 276 -5.09 -8.36 5.11
N ASN A 277 -4.13 -8.23 6.03
CA ASN A 277 -4.45 -8.11 7.44
C ASN A 277 -5.19 -6.79 7.70
N GLU A 278 -6.18 -6.82 8.60
CA GLU A 278 -6.87 -5.62 9.06
C GLU A 278 -5.88 -4.68 9.78
N THR A 279 -5.68 -3.48 9.22
CA THR A 279 -4.89 -2.42 9.82
C THR A 279 -5.49 -1.05 9.52
N GLU A 280 -4.96 -0.01 10.16
CA GLU A 280 -5.29 1.37 9.83
C GLU A 280 -4.40 1.85 8.67
N PHE A 281 -5.04 2.28 7.58
CA PHE A 281 -4.37 2.88 6.43
C PHE A 281 -4.46 4.41 6.46
N GLY A 282 -3.40 5.06 5.98
CA GLY A 282 -3.28 6.50 5.88
C GLY A 282 -2.73 7.15 7.16
N ASP A 283 -3.06 8.43 7.34
CA ASP A 283 -2.64 9.18 8.52
C ASP A 283 -3.33 8.72 9.81
N MET A 284 -2.53 8.28 10.77
CA MET A 284 -2.96 8.01 12.15
C MET A 284 -3.16 9.32 12.91
N LYS A 285 -4.28 9.46 13.63
CA LYS A 285 -4.50 10.61 14.53
C LYS A 285 -3.88 10.37 15.91
N SER A 286 -3.28 11.43 16.46
CA SER A 286 -3.01 11.53 17.90
C SER A 286 -4.35 11.79 18.64
N ASN A 287 -4.80 10.84 19.45
CA ASN A 287 -5.80 10.99 20.54
C ASN A 287 -7.28 11.33 20.22
N SER A 288 -7.92 10.75 19.20
CA SER A 288 -9.39 10.63 19.17
C SER A 288 -9.85 9.58 18.16
N TRP A 289 -10.82 8.74 18.54
CA TRP A 289 -11.42 7.60 17.81
C TRP A 289 -12.19 7.98 16.53
N THR A 290 -11.60 8.80 15.67
CA THR A 290 -12.12 9.09 14.34
C THR A 290 -10.96 9.06 13.37
N VAL A 291 -10.97 8.08 12.45
CA VAL A 291 -10.19 8.10 11.21
C VAL A 291 -10.31 9.51 10.59
N ASN A 292 -9.28 9.99 9.90
CA ASN A 292 -9.40 11.21 9.11
C ASN A 292 -10.51 11.00 8.07
N SER A 293 -11.74 11.43 8.38
CA SER A 293 -12.94 11.21 7.58
C SER A 293 -12.93 11.91 6.23
N ASN A 294 -11.82 12.58 5.88
CA ASN A 294 -11.66 13.38 4.68
C ASN A 294 -10.56 12.84 3.74
N ALA A 295 -9.79 11.81 4.11
CA ALA A 295 -8.82 11.23 3.20
C ALA A 295 -9.53 10.51 2.05
N ILE A 296 -9.04 10.72 0.82
CA ILE A 296 -9.60 10.14 -0.39
C ILE A 296 -8.46 9.36 -1.05
N PHE A 297 -8.43 8.05 -0.81
CA PHE A 297 -7.53 7.15 -1.51
C PHE A 297 -7.99 7.03 -2.97
N SER A 298 -7.24 7.66 -3.86
CA SER A 298 -7.60 7.82 -5.27
C SER A 298 -6.89 6.83 -6.18
N ASP A 299 -5.73 6.32 -5.76
CA ASP A 299 -4.98 5.35 -6.53
C ASP A 299 -4.05 4.50 -5.64
N ILE A 300 -3.66 3.35 -6.17
CA ILE A 300 -2.78 2.38 -5.53
C ILE A 300 -1.93 1.68 -6.59
N THR A 301 -0.66 1.49 -6.28
CA THR A 301 0.27 0.68 -7.08
C THR A 301 0.98 -0.31 -6.16
N ALA A 302 1.39 -1.45 -6.69
CA ALA A 302 2.17 -2.46 -5.98
C ALA A 302 3.24 -3.02 -6.90
N ASP A 303 4.38 -3.37 -6.32
CA ASP A 303 5.52 -3.91 -7.05
C ASP A 303 5.84 -5.36 -6.67
N GLU A 304 6.86 -5.92 -7.30
CA GLU A 304 7.28 -7.32 -7.17
C GLU A 304 7.79 -7.69 -5.76
N ASP A 305 8.16 -6.71 -4.94
CA ASP A 305 8.54 -6.92 -3.53
C ASP A 305 7.31 -7.00 -2.60
N ASN A 306 6.10 -6.99 -3.18
CA ASN A 306 4.81 -6.83 -2.48
C ASN A 306 4.73 -5.54 -1.66
N VAL A 307 5.52 -4.52 -2.01
CA VAL A 307 5.39 -3.18 -1.44
C VAL A 307 4.32 -2.45 -2.23
N PHE A 308 3.34 -1.88 -1.53
CA PHE A 308 2.28 -1.10 -2.17
C PHE A 308 2.22 0.33 -1.66
N THR A 309 1.89 1.24 -2.56
CA THR A 309 1.85 2.68 -2.33
C THR A 309 0.46 3.21 -2.63
N ILE A 310 -0.15 3.87 -1.64
CA ILE A 310 -1.48 4.47 -1.74
C ILE A 310 -1.33 5.98 -1.89
N LEU A 311 -2.05 6.56 -2.85
CA LEU A 311 -2.17 8.00 -3.04
C LEU A 311 -3.44 8.54 -2.36
N ASP A 312 -3.29 9.53 -1.48
CA ASP A 312 -4.40 10.31 -0.93
C ASP A 312 -4.47 11.69 -1.59
N THR A 313 -5.45 11.88 -2.48
CA THR A 313 -5.61 13.14 -3.22
C THR A 313 -5.94 14.32 -2.31
N THR A 314 -6.61 14.12 -1.17
CA THR A 314 -6.97 15.22 -0.27
C THR A 314 -5.73 15.85 0.36
N SER A 315 -4.79 15.01 0.80
CA SER A 315 -3.57 15.48 1.47
C SER A 315 -2.36 15.57 0.54
N GLY A 316 -2.44 15.02 -0.66
CA GLY A 316 -1.33 14.85 -1.60
C GLY A 316 -0.26 13.89 -1.09
N LYS A 317 -0.56 13.08 -0.07
CA LYS A 317 0.41 12.18 0.55
C LYS A 317 0.37 10.82 -0.10
N LEU A 318 1.53 10.18 -0.08
CA LEU A 318 1.73 8.80 -0.43
C LEU A 318 2.06 8.00 0.82
N TYR A 319 1.41 6.87 0.98
CA TYR A 319 1.63 5.95 2.09
C TYR A 319 2.11 4.62 1.53
N GLN A 320 3.32 4.22 1.91
CA GLN A 320 3.91 2.96 1.45
C GLN A 320 3.86 1.91 2.56
N TYR A 321 3.43 0.70 2.23
CA TYR A 321 3.28 -0.43 3.14
C TYR A 321 3.94 -1.68 2.58
N ASP A 322 4.34 -2.59 3.47
CA ASP A 322 4.70 -3.96 3.11
C ASP A 322 3.48 -4.90 3.08
N GLU A 323 3.68 -6.15 2.67
CA GLU A 323 2.63 -7.18 2.61
C GLU A 323 2.00 -7.54 3.97
N GLU A 324 2.72 -7.32 5.07
CA GLU A 324 2.21 -7.48 6.45
C GLU A 324 1.36 -6.24 6.88
N CYS A 325 1.21 -5.27 5.98
CA CYS A 325 0.59 -3.96 6.20
C CYS A 325 1.31 -3.09 7.24
N ASN A 326 2.63 -3.26 7.43
CA ASN A 326 3.44 -2.33 8.20
C ASN A 326 3.70 -1.06 7.35
N LEU A 327 3.42 0.11 7.92
CA LEU A 327 3.73 1.39 7.27
C LEU A 327 5.26 1.58 7.19
N LEU A 328 5.77 1.72 5.97
CA LEU A 328 7.19 1.89 5.70
C LEU A 328 7.61 3.36 5.68
N THR A 329 6.87 4.22 4.99
CA THR A 329 7.18 5.64 4.86
C THR A 329 5.95 6.45 4.41
N ILE A 330 5.91 7.73 4.79
CA ILE A 330 4.94 8.72 4.30
C ILE A 330 5.69 9.89 3.72
N PHE A 331 5.33 10.30 2.51
CA PHE A 331 5.93 11.42 1.80
C PHE A 331 4.90 12.11 0.89
N GLY A 332 5.29 13.21 0.24
CA GLY A 332 4.38 14.05 -0.52
C GLY A 332 3.65 15.10 0.33
N GLY A 333 2.61 15.69 -0.24
CA GLY A 333 1.77 16.70 0.38
C GLY A 333 1.15 17.65 -0.66
N ILE A 334 0.19 18.48 -0.24
CA ILE A 334 -0.35 19.53 -1.13
C ILE A 334 0.60 20.73 -1.21
N GLY A 335 0.86 21.21 -2.43
CA GLY A 335 1.65 22.40 -2.70
C GLY A 335 2.21 22.47 -4.13
N TYR A 336 2.83 23.61 -4.43
CA TYR A 336 3.37 23.87 -5.77
C TYR A 336 4.84 23.47 -5.93
N GLN A 337 5.56 23.24 -4.84
CA GLN A 337 6.98 22.88 -4.87
C GLN A 337 7.18 21.44 -5.39
N ASN A 338 8.39 21.14 -5.86
CA ASN A 338 8.76 19.77 -6.24
C ASN A 338 8.56 18.83 -5.04
N GLY A 339 7.90 17.70 -5.28
CA GLY A 339 7.57 16.71 -4.24
C GLY A 339 6.26 17.01 -3.50
N LEU A 340 5.57 18.09 -3.89
CA LEU A 340 4.20 18.38 -3.47
C LEU A 340 3.30 18.43 -4.71
N PHE A 341 1.99 18.29 -4.50
CA PHE A 341 0.99 18.13 -5.56
C PHE A 341 -0.16 19.13 -5.40
N VAL A 342 -0.84 19.48 -6.49
CA VAL A 342 -2.04 20.31 -6.46
C VAL A 342 -3.27 19.42 -6.63
N MET A 343 -3.27 18.50 -7.60
CA MET A 343 -4.34 17.52 -7.79
C MET A 343 -3.73 16.21 -8.31
N PRO A 344 -3.07 15.42 -7.45
CA PRO A 344 -2.53 14.13 -7.86
C PRO A 344 -3.71 13.16 -8.08
N VAL A 345 -3.73 12.49 -9.23
CA VAL A 345 -4.85 11.63 -9.66
C VAL A 345 -4.45 10.18 -9.89
N SER A 346 -3.16 9.91 -10.11
CA SER A 346 -2.67 8.56 -10.32
C SER A 346 -1.21 8.39 -9.86
N VAL A 347 -0.87 7.18 -9.41
CA VAL A 347 0.45 6.77 -8.94
C VAL A 347 0.85 5.44 -9.58
N GLU A 348 2.08 5.34 -10.05
CA GLU A 348 2.66 4.10 -10.59
C GLU A 348 4.07 3.85 -10.04
N THR A 349 4.50 2.59 -10.08
CA THR A 349 5.87 2.18 -9.75
C THR A 349 6.52 1.59 -10.99
N ASN A 350 7.77 1.97 -11.27
CA ASN A 350 8.53 1.42 -12.40
C ASN A 350 9.47 0.27 -11.96
N SER A 351 10.21 -0.31 -12.90
CA SER A 351 11.13 -1.44 -12.63
C SER A 351 12.35 -1.10 -11.76
N THR A 352 12.63 0.19 -11.53
CA THR A 352 13.67 0.65 -10.59
C THR A 352 13.07 1.04 -9.24
N HIS A 353 11.79 0.74 -9.04
CA HIS A 353 10.98 1.09 -7.88
C HIS A 353 10.85 2.60 -7.62
N ASP A 354 11.03 3.42 -8.65
CA ASP A 354 10.70 4.85 -8.58
C ASP A 354 9.18 5.01 -8.59
N ILE A 355 8.71 6.03 -7.87
CA ILE A 355 7.29 6.34 -7.77
C ILE A 355 6.97 7.50 -8.71
N LEU A 356 6.06 7.28 -9.64
CA LEU A 356 5.57 8.27 -10.59
C LEU A 356 4.21 8.76 -10.12
N VAL A 357 4.03 10.08 -9.99
CA VAL A 357 2.74 10.68 -9.61
C VAL A 357 2.28 11.63 -10.69
N LEU A 358 1.12 11.34 -11.26
CA LEU A 358 0.44 12.19 -12.23
C LEU A 358 -0.36 13.27 -11.50
N ASP A 359 -0.03 14.53 -11.75
CA ASP A 359 -0.76 15.69 -11.23
C ASP A 359 -1.59 16.35 -12.34
N ALA A 360 -2.90 16.20 -12.24
CA ALA A 360 -3.86 16.66 -13.23
C ALA A 360 -3.99 18.19 -13.29
N SER A 361 -3.67 18.89 -12.21
CA SER A 361 -3.70 20.36 -12.20
C SER A 361 -2.38 20.96 -12.66
N LYS A 362 -1.24 20.31 -12.36
CA LYS A 362 0.07 20.75 -12.86
C LYS A 362 0.34 20.28 -14.29
N ASN A 363 -0.40 19.29 -14.79
CA ASN A 363 -0.18 18.65 -16.09
C ASN A 363 1.23 18.04 -16.21
N THR A 364 1.73 17.45 -15.13
CA THR A 364 3.09 16.89 -15.04
C THR A 364 3.09 15.52 -14.37
N ILE A 365 4.10 14.71 -14.66
CA ILE A 365 4.45 13.55 -13.83
C ILE A 365 5.61 13.95 -12.92
N THR A 366 5.51 13.70 -11.62
CA THR A 366 6.65 13.81 -10.70
C THR A 366 7.22 12.42 -10.48
N VAL A 367 8.50 12.23 -10.84
CA VAL A 367 9.25 10.99 -10.62
C VAL A 367 10.04 11.13 -9.32
N MET A 368 9.84 10.19 -8.42
CA MET A 368 10.50 10.13 -7.12
C MET A 368 11.36 8.88 -7.04
N GLU A 369 12.67 9.05 -7.07
CA GLU A 369 13.62 7.94 -6.99
C GLU A 369 13.84 7.49 -5.54
N GLN A 370 14.17 6.22 -5.38
CA GLN A 370 14.58 5.69 -4.09
C GLN A 370 15.91 6.28 -3.64
N THR A 371 15.94 6.73 -2.40
CA THR A 371 17.21 7.03 -1.73
C THR A 371 17.81 5.74 -1.18
N TYR A 372 19.10 5.79 -0.82
CA TYR A 372 19.75 4.68 -0.10
C TYR A 372 19.00 4.30 1.19
N TYR A 373 18.39 5.26 1.89
CA TYR A 373 17.58 4.96 3.07
C TYR A 373 16.32 4.15 2.73
N GLY A 374 15.61 4.53 1.66
CA GLY A 374 14.44 3.81 1.16
C GLY A 374 14.80 2.41 0.66
N GLU A 375 15.90 2.29 -0.09
CA GLU A 375 16.44 1.01 -0.57
C GLU A 375 16.72 0.06 0.60
N MET A 376 17.38 0.52 1.67
CA MET A 376 17.68 -0.32 2.83
C MET A 376 16.42 -0.74 3.59
N ILE A 377 15.38 0.12 3.69
CA ILE A 377 14.09 -0.28 4.26
C ILE A 377 13.49 -1.41 3.44
N ARG A 378 13.34 -1.21 2.12
CA ARG A 378 12.70 -2.19 1.22
C ARG A 378 13.46 -3.50 1.18
N LYS A 379 14.79 -3.45 1.04
CA LYS A 379 15.65 -4.63 1.07
C LYS A 379 15.48 -5.41 2.38
N ALA A 380 15.42 -4.72 3.51
CA ALA A 380 15.24 -5.37 4.81
C ALA A 380 13.88 -6.04 4.95
N VAL A 381 12.81 -5.39 4.47
CA VAL A 381 11.44 -5.92 4.42
C VAL A 381 11.34 -7.11 3.48
N PHE A 382 11.86 -7.00 2.26
CA PHE A 382 11.88 -8.08 1.29
C PHE A 382 12.55 -9.34 1.85
N LEU A 383 13.76 -9.20 2.39
CA LEU A 383 14.48 -10.31 3.02
C LEU A 383 13.72 -10.88 4.22
N HIS A 384 12.99 -10.03 4.95
CA HIS A 384 12.15 -10.46 6.05
C HIS A 384 10.98 -11.33 5.60
N ASN A 385 10.30 -10.92 4.54
CA ASN A 385 9.15 -11.60 3.95
C ASN A 385 9.57 -12.95 3.34
N GLU A 386 10.75 -13.00 2.71
CA GLU A 386 11.36 -14.23 2.21
C GLU A 386 11.88 -15.16 3.32
N GLY A 387 11.79 -14.76 4.60
CA GLY A 387 12.29 -15.52 5.75
C GLY A 387 13.82 -15.56 5.87
N LEU A 388 14.53 -14.76 5.07
CA LEU A 388 15.98 -14.56 5.07
C LEU A 388 16.40 -13.59 6.16
N TYR A 389 16.09 -13.97 7.40
CA TYR A 389 16.27 -13.09 8.55
C TYR A 389 17.75 -12.78 8.86
N VAL A 390 18.68 -13.66 8.46
CA VAL A 390 20.12 -13.42 8.66
C VAL A 390 20.59 -12.26 7.80
N GLU A 391 20.21 -12.32 6.54
CA GLU A 391 20.55 -11.37 5.49
C GLU A 391 19.88 -10.02 5.75
N ALA A 392 18.70 -10.00 6.38
CA ALA A 392 17.98 -8.78 6.74
C ALA A 392 18.69 -7.93 7.83
N VAL A 393 19.65 -8.49 8.58
CA VAL A 393 20.33 -7.78 9.68
C VAL A 393 21.10 -6.55 9.19
N GLU A 394 21.94 -6.70 8.17
CA GLU A 394 22.77 -5.59 7.67
C GLU A 394 21.90 -4.42 7.15
N PRO A 395 20.88 -4.65 6.30
CA PRO A 395 19.93 -3.60 5.92
C PRO A 395 19.26 -2.92 7.11
N TRP A 396 18.81 -3.67 8.13
CA TRP A 396 18.22 -3.07 9.32
C TRP A 396 19.21 -2.24 10.14
N GLU A 397 20.47 -2.66 10.22
CA GLU A 397 21.52 -1.87 10.88
C GLU A 397 21.78 -0.54 10.14
N GLU A 398 21.76 -0.54 8.81
CA GLU A 398 21.86 0.69 8.01
C GLU A 398 20.66 1.62 8.23
N VAL A 399 19.43 1.06 8.26
CA VAL A 399 18.22 1.83 8.56
C VAL A 399 18.30 2.45 9.96
N ILE A 400 18.70 1.70 10.99
CA ILE A 400 18.86 2.20 12.36
C ILE A 400 19.94 3.29 12.42
N ARG A 401 21.03 3.15 11.66
CA ARG A 401 22.11 4.15 11.61
C ARG A 401 21.63 5.48 11.03
N MET A 402 20.81 5.44 9.98
CA MET A 402 20.27 6.63 9.33
C MET A 402 19.07 7.23 10.08
N ASN A 403 18.22 6.39 10.66
CA ASN A 403 17.06 6.77 11.45
C ASN A 403 16.92 5.89 12.70
N PRO A 404 17.57 6.27 13.82
CA PRO A 404 17.48 5.53 15.07
C PRO A 404 16.06 5.45 15.68
N ASN A 405 15.10 6.24 15.17
CA ASN A 405 13.71 6.23 15.62
C ASN A 405 12.82 5.30 14.77
N TYR A 406 13.37 4.62 13.77
CA TYR A 406 12.61 3.72 12.89
C TYR A 406 12.31 2.39 13.61
N TYR A 407 11.22 2.37 14.39
CA TYR A 407 10.88 1.25 15.28
C TYR A 407 10.75 -0.10 14.56
N LEU A 408 10.29 -0.10 13.30
CA LEU A 408 10.12 -1.32 12.50
C LEU A 408 11.46 -2.04 12.29
N ALA A 409 12.58 -1.32 12.19
CA ALA A 409 13.90 -1.94 12.08
C ALA A 409 14.28 -2.71 13.35
N TYR A 410 13.94 -2.20 14.53
CA TYR A 410 14.18 -2.93 15.78
C TYR A 410 13.29 -4.17 15.91
N LYS A 411 12.03 -4.10 15.44
CA LYS A 411 11.15 -5.28 15.34
C LYS A 411 11.75 -6.32 14.39
N GLY A 412 12.23 -5.90 13.21
CA GLY A 412 12.91 -6.74 12.24
C GLY A 412 14.16 -7.42 12.82
N MET A 413 15.03 -6.65 13.48
CA MET A 413 16.21 -7.18 14.20
C MET A 413 15.81 -8.17 15.29
N GLY A 414 14.79 -7.87 16.09
CA GLY A 414 14.28 -8.78 17.11
C GLY A 414 13.86 -10.14 16.53
N LYS A 415 13.07 -10.12 15.44
CA LYS A 415 12.68 -11.33 14.72
C LYS A 415 13.90 -12.07 14.14
N ALA A 416 14.92 -11.36 13.64
CA ALA A 416 16.16 -11.97 13.16
C ALA A 416 16.96 -12.71 14.24
N TYR A 417 17.14 -12.09 15.40
CA TYR A 417 17.81 -12.75 16.53
C TYR A 417 17.00 -13.91 17.11
N VAL A 418 15.66 -13.88 17.01
CA VAL A 418 14.83 -15.06 17.29
C VAL A 418 15.16 -16.21 16.34
N ALA A 419 15.37 -15.93 15.05
CA ALA A 419 15.74 -16.94 14.06
C ALA A 419 17.13 -17.53 14.33
N PHE A 420 18.08 -16.74 14.85
CA PHE A 420 19.40 -17.23 15.28
C PHE A 420 19.37 -18.05 16.58
N GLY A 421 18.26 -18.02 17.32
CA GLY A 421 18.18 -18.60 18.66
C GLY A 421 18.78 -17.74 19.76
N ASP A 422 19.32 -16.55 19.46
CA ASP A 422 19.79 -15.60 20.48
C ASP A 422 18.62 -14.79 21.02
N TYR A 423 17.82 -15.44 21.86
CA TYR A 423 16.61 -14.86 22.43
C TYR A 423 16.91 -13.68 23.37
N LYS A 424 18.11 -13.60 23.97
CA LYS A 424 18.47 -12.48 24.85
C LYS A 424 18.66 -11.21 24.03
N THR A 425 19.39 -11.30 22.92
CA THR A 425 19.56 -10.16 22.01
C THR A 425 18.25 -9.81 21.33
N ALA A 426 17.44 -10.80 20.94
CA ALA A 426 16.10 -10.56 20.41
C ALA A 426 15.21 -9.76 21.38
N MET A 427 15.16 -10.16 22.65
CA MET A 427 14.42 -9.42 23.68
C MET A 427 14.88 -7.96 23.78
N ARG A 428 16.19 -7.69 23.71
CA ARG A 428 16.72 -6.32 23.73
C ARG A 428 16.23 -5.51 22.53
N TYR A 429 16.25 -6.08 21.32
CA TYR A 429 15.76 -5.39 20.13
C TYR A 429 14.24 -5.16 20.17
N PHE A 430 13.45 -6.13 20.63
CA PHE A 430 12.02 -5.93 20.83
C PHE A 430 11.72 -4.87 21.89
N GLU A 431 12.52 -4.77 22.95
CA GLU A 431 12.40 -3.69 23.94
C GLU A 431 12.70 -2.31 23.32
N LEU A 432 13.76 -2.20 22.52
CA LEU A 432 14.10 -0.97 21.79
C LEU A 432 13.02 -0.58 20.76
N GLY A 433 12.44 -1.56 20.06
CA GLY A 433 11.32 -1.36 19.14
C GLY A 433 9.96 -1.23 19.84
N MET A 434 9.93 -1.31 21.17
CA MET A 434 8.74 -1.30 22.02
C MET A 434 7.69 -2.36 21.63
N ASP A 435 8.13 -3.47 21.03
CA ASP A 435 7.30 -4.62 20.65
C ASP A 435 7.14 -5.58 21.85
N LYS A 436 6.06 -5.37 22.61
CA LYS A 436 5.74 -6.19 23.79
C LYS A 436 5.42 -7.64 23.44
N VAL A 437 4.84 -7.88 22.26
CA VAL A 437 4.43 -9.22 21.83
C VAL A 437 5.68 -10.02 21.48
N GLY A 438 6.54 -9.47 20.60
CA GLY A 438 7.82 -10.07 20.24
C GLY A 438 8.71 -10.31 21.46
N TYR A 439 8.77 -9.36 22.40
CA TYR A 439 9.52 -9.53 23.66
C TYR A 439 9.02 -10.73 24.48
N SER A 440 7.70 -10.84 24.66
CA SER A 440 7.09 -11.93 25.42
C SER A 440 7.37 -13.30 24.78
N ASP A 441 7.27 -13.35 23.45
CA ASP A 441 7.53 -14.56 22.68
C ASP A 441 9.01 -14.99 22.78
N ALA A 442 9.95 -14.07 22.60
CA ALA A 442 11.38 -14.33 22.76
C ALA A 442 11.71 -14.80 24.19
N LYS A 443 11.13 -14.15 25.22
CA LYS A 443 11.29 -14.57 26.61
C LYS A 443 10.74 -15.97 26.87
N GLY A 444 9.63 -16.33 26.25
CA GLY A 444 9.06 -17.67 26.29
C GLY A 444 10.01 -18.71 25.69
N LYS A 445 10.60 -18.41 24.52
CA LYS A 445 11.59 -19.27 23.85
C LYS A 445 12.85 -19.45 24.70
N LEU A 446 13.39 -18.38 25.27
CA LEU A 446 14.54 -18.42 26.19
C LEU A 446 14.28 -19.32 27.40
N ARG A 447 13.09 -19.19 28.02
CA ARG A 447 12.71 -20.04 29.15
C ARG A 447 12.67 -21.51 28.74
N ASN A 448 12.12 -21.81 27.56
CA ASN A 448 12.04 -23.19 27.07
C ASN A 448 13.44 -23.77 26.79
N GLU A 449 14.37 -22.97 26.29
CA GLU A 449 15.77 -23.38 26.09
C GLU A 449 16.44 -23.71 27.42
N ILE A 450 16.35 -22.84 28.43
CA ILE A 450 16.88 -23.09 29.77
C ILE A 450 16.29 -24.38 30.36
N ILE A 451 14.99 -24.63 30.20
CA ILE A 451 14.35 -25.86 30.68
C ILE A 451 14.91 -27.09 29.96
N LYS A 452 15.09 -27.01 28.63
CA LYS A 452 15.64 -28.13 27.84
C LYS A 452 17.07 -28.47 28.24
N GLU A 453 17.94 -27.47 28.38
CA GLU A 453 19.33 -27.68 28.80
C GLU A 453 19.43 -28.27 30.20
N ASN A 454 18.52 -27.87 31.10
CA ASN A 454 18.50 -28.32 32.49
C ASN A 454 17.55 -29.50 32.74
N PHE A 455 16.96 -30.08 31.71
CA PHE A 455 15.87 -31.06 31.84
C PHE A 455 16.26 -32.23 32.75
N THR A 456 17.43 -32.83 32.49
CA THR A 456 17.94 -33.97 33.28
C THR A 456 18.14 -33.59 34.74
N LEU A 457 18.73 -32.42 35.02
CA LEU A 457 18.95 -31.94 36.38
C LEU A 457 17.62 -31.69 37.10
N ILE A 458 16.66 -31.06 36.42
CA ILE A 458 15.32 -30.81 36.94
C ILE A 458 14.64 -32.14 37.30
N VAL A 459 14.65 -33.13 36.40
CA VAL A 459 14.08 -34.45 36.65
C VAL A 459 14.77 -35.15 37.82
N VAL A 460 16.10 -35.10 37.89
CA VAL A 460 16.87 -35.67 39.02
C VAL A 460 16.48 -35.00 40.34
N CYS A 461 16.36 -33.67 40.38
CA CYS A 461 15.93 -32.94 41.56
C CYS A 461 14.49 -33.29 41.98
N VAL A 462 13.57 -33.41 41.01
CA VAL A 462 12.17 -33.77 41.26
C VAL A 462 12.07 -35.21 41.80
N VAL A 463 12.75 -36.17 41.17
CA VAL A 463 12.79 -37.56 41.62
C VAL A 463 13.45 -37.66 43.00
N GLY A 464 14.55 -36.94 43.22
CA GLY A 464 15.23 -36.87 44.51
C GLY A 464 14.31 -36.31 45.62
N ALA A 465 13.58 -35.23 45.34
CA ALA A 465 12.60 -34.67 46.27
C ALA A 465 11.47 -35.67 46.60
N LEU A 466 10.94 -36.39 45.60
CA LEU A 466 9.93 -37.42 45.80
C LEU A 466 10.44 -38.57 46.68
N ILE A 467 11.67 -39.04 46.46
CA ILE A 467 12.31 -40.06 47.29
C ILE A 467 12.46 -39.57 48.74
N LEU A 468 12.87 -38.31 48.95
CA LEU A 468 12.98 -37.72 50.29
C LEU A 468 11.63 -37.63 51.00
N ILE A 469 10.56 -37.23 50.28
CA ILE A 469 9.19 -37.18 50.83
C ILE A 469 8.72 -38.58 51.23
N MET A 470 8.87 -39.58 50.35
CA MET A 470 8.50 -40.97 50.64
C MET A 470 9.32 -41.58 51.78
N GLY A 471 10.61 -41.26 51.84
CA GLY A 471 11.51 -41.66 52.93
C GLY A 471 11.11 -41.04 54.26
N PHE A 472 10.76 -39.75 54.28
CA PHE A 472 10.29 -39.05 55.47
C PHE A 472 8.97 -39.61 56.01
N ASP A 473 8.03 -39.95 55.14
CA ASP A 473 6.78 -40.61 55.52
C ASP A 473 7.01 -42.02 56.08
N SER A 474 7.99 -42.73 55.53
CA SER A 474 8.38 -44.06 56.02
C SER A 474 9.04 -43.98 57.40
N ILE A 475 9.93 -43.00 57.62
CA ILE A 475 10.54 -42.71 58.93
C ILE A 475 9.48 -42.30 59.96
N LYS A 476 8.53 -41.43 59.60
CA LYS A 476 7.39 -41.08 60.46
C LYS A 476 6.58 -42.31 60.87
N LYS A 477 6.30 -43.23 59.93
CA LYS A 477 5.59 -44.49 60.21
C LYS A 477 6.38 -45.38 61.19
N ILE A 478 7.70 -45.50 61.02
CA ILE A 478 8.58 -46.27 61.91
C ILE A 478 8.63 -45.63 63.32
N LEU A 479 8.83 -44.32 63.42
CA LEU A 479 8.84 -43.59 64.70
C LEU A 479 7.50 -43.72 65.46
N LYS A 480 6.36 -43.70 64.74
CA LYS A 480 5.04 -43.92 65.33
C LYS A 480 4.89 -45.35 65.88
N LYS A 481 5.39 -46.36 65.15
CA LYS A 481 5.43 -47.76 65.62
C LYS A 481 6.31 -47.93 66.86
N ILE A 482 7.49 -47.31 66.90
CA ILE A 482 8.40 -47.35 68.07
C ILE A 482 7.74 -46.72 69.29
N LYS A 483 7.15 -45.52 69.19
CA LYS A 483 6.40 -44.87 70.28
C LYS A 483 5.22 -45.71 70.79
N THR A 484 4.56 -46.45 69.91
CA THR A 484 3.43 -47.32 70.29
C THR A 484 3.93 -48.58 71.02
N LYS A 485 5.12 -49.08 70.66
CA LYS A 485 5.78 -50.22 71.32
C LYS A 485 6.28 -49.85 72.72
N GLU A 486 6.92 -48.68 72.88
CA GLU A 486 7.35 -48.14 74.19
C GLU A 486 6.17 -47.84 75.13
N ARG A 487 5.03 -47.37 74.59
CA ARG A 487 3.79 -47.21 75.38
C ARG A 487 3.20 -48.54 75.85
N LYS A 488 3.42 -49.63 75.12
CA LYS A 488 2.97 -50.98 75.50
C LYS A 488 3.91 -51.68 76.48
N SER A 489 5.17 -51.28 76.59
CA SER A 489 6.13 -51.84 77.56
C SER A 489 6.19 -51.08 78.90
N ARG A 490 5.47 -49.95 79.02
CA ARG A 490 5.32 -49.16 80.26
C ARG A 490 3.95 -49.35 80.94
N LYS A 491 3.12 -50.25 80.42
CA LYS A 491 1.96 -50.86 81.09
C LYS A 491 2.34 -52.29 81.39
#